data_AF-A0A9D6WZ78-F1
#
_entry.id   AF-A0A9D6WZ78-F1
#
_cell.length_a   1.000
_cell.length_b   1.000
_cell.length_c   1.000
_cell.angle_alpha   90.00
_cell.angle_beta   90.00
_cell.angle_gamma   90.00
#
_symmetry.space_group_name_H-M   'P 1'
#
loop_
_entity.id
_entity.type
_entity.pdbx_description
1 polymer ?
#
loop_
_entity_poly.entity_id
_entity_poly.type
_entity_poly.pdbx_seq_one_letter_code
_entity_poly.pdbx_strand_id
1 'polypeptide(L)'
;MELKVRITMTDELTEELVHSSGLLDLASGEISRVEYENYDLAALGHPWDADDYEFTSGTLSHDGKDVEFKVDVNKTTGQRSVSANELLEIKVRAAALFAGMSGKDLLGSAEAGRAPGGGKTPPRRGPGPLH
;
A
#
# COMPACT_ATOMS: atom_id res chain seq x y z
N MET A 1 2.90 -13.70 -18.59
CA MET A 1 1.88 -13.39 -17.56
C MET A 1 2.53 -12.39 -16.62
N GLU A 2 1.97 -11.18 -16.48
CA GLU A 2 2.42 -10.22 -15.48
C GLU A 2 1.61 -10.47 -14.19
N LEU A 3 2.22 -11.18 -13.25
CA LEU A 3 1.61 -11.48 -11.95
C LEU A 3 1.92 -10.32 -10.99
N LYS A 4 1.23 -9.21 -11.17
CA LYS A 4 1.34 -8.03 -10.30
C LYS A 4 0.19 -8.02 -9.30
N VAL A 5 0.51 -7.83 -8.03
CA VAL A 5 -0.48 -7.78 -6.95
C VAL A 5 -0.40 -6.45 -6.23
N ARG A 6 -1.55 -5.93 -5.80
CA ARG A 6 -1.60 -4.72 -4.99
C ARG A 6 -1.16 -5.05 -3.57
N ILE A 7 -0.29 -4.20 -3.03
CA ILE A 7 0.21 -4.28 -1.66
C ILE A 7 0.05 -2.93 -0.99
N THR A 8 -0.03 -2.94 0.33
CA THR A 8 0.18 -1.77 1.17
C THR A 8 1.60 -1.82 1.73
N MET A 9 2.17 -0.66 2.01
CA MET A 9 3.46 -0.52 2.65
C MET A 9 3.38 0.54 3.72
N THR A 10 4.21 0.36 4.74
CA THR A 10 4.37 1.32 5.81
C THR A 10 5.85 1.62 5.93
N ASP A 11 6.21 2.88 5.69
CA ASP A 11 7.53 3.38 6.04
C ASP A 11 7.49 3.70 7.55
N GLU A 12 8.29 2.99 8.33
CA GLU A 12 8.38 3.12 9.78
C GLU A 12 9.51 4.09 10.12
N LEU A 13 9.12 5.26 10.64
CA LEU A 13 10.01 6.24 11.23
C LEU A 13 9.87 6.16 12.75
N THR A 14 10.84 6.71 13.46
CA THR A 14 10.89 6.64 14.94
C THR A 14 9.62 7.22 15.59
N GLU A 15 9.05 8.27 15.01
CA GLU A 15 7.88 8.97 15.57
C GLU A 15 6.62 8.91 14.69
N GLU A 16 6.73 8.43 13.45
CA GLU A 16 5.65 8.48 12.46
C GLU A 16 5.58 7.19 11.62
N LEU A 17 4.36 6.84 11.20
CA LEU A 17 4.11 5.80 10.22
C LEU A 17 3.57 6.44 8.95
N VAL A 18 4.27 6.23 7.83
CA VAL A 18 3.85 6.75 6.53
C VAL A 18 3.31 5.60 5.69
N HIS A 19 2.03 5.66 5.34
CA HIS A 19 1.39 4.62 4.54
C HIS A 19 1.48 4.91 3.05
N SER A 20 1.66 3.85 2.27
CA SER A 20 1.61 3.89 0.82
C SER A 20 1.03 2.60 0.24
N SER A 21 0.56 2.66 -1.00
CA SER A 21 0.15 1.48 -1.76
C SER A 21 1.03 1.32 -2.99
N GLY A 22 1.19 0.08 -3.47
CA GLY A 22 2.02 -0.21 -4.63
C GLY A 22 1.63 -1.50 -5.33
N LEU A 23 2.30 -1.79 -6.45
CA LEU A 23 2.19 -3.02 -7.21
C LEU A 23 3.47 -3.83 -7.10
N LEU A 24 3.40 -4.98 -6.43
CA LEU A 24 4.48 -5.96 -6.36
C LEU A 24 4.41 -6.89 -7.57
N ASP A 25 5.50 -6.95 -8.33
CA ASP A 25 5.70 -7.95 -9.37
C ASP A 25 6.17 -9.26 -8.74
N LEU A 26 5.32 -10.30 -8.79
CA LEU A 26 5.68 -11.59 -8.22
C LEU A 26 6.76 -12.31 -9.04
N ALA A 27 7.06 -11.94 -10.28
CA ALA A 27 8.15 -12.57 -11.02
C ALA A 27 9.52 -12.04 -10.56
N SER A 28 9.68 -10.72 -10.46
CA SER A 28 10.97 -10.09 -10.13
C SER A 28 11.14 -9.68 -8.66
N GLY A 29 10.04 -9.47 -7.93
CA GLY A 29 10.05 -8.88 -6.59
C GLY A 29 10.14 -7.35 -6.60
N GLU A 30 10.08 -6.71 -7.77
CA GLU A 30 10.08 -5.25 -7.86
C GLU A 30 8.73 -4.66 -7.48
N ILE A 31 8.76 -3.51 -6.82
CA ILE A 31 7.57 -2.75 -6.44
C ILE A 31 7.50 -1.48 -7.28
N SER A 32 6.36 -1.25 -7.90
CA SER A 32 6.11 -0.14 -8.82
C SER A 32 4.79 0.57 -8.51
N ARG A 33 4.56 1.74 -9.11
CA ARG A 33 3.35 2.57 -8.91
C ARG A 33 3.07 2.84 -7.43
N VAL A 34 4.09 3.29 -6.72
CA VAL A 34 3.92 3.67 -5.31
C VAL A 34 3.14 4.97 -5.23
N GLU A 35 2.05 4.93 -4.47
CA GLU A 35 1.21 6.08 -4.15
C GLU A 35 1.16 6.26 -2.63
N TYR A 36 1.55 7.43 -2.16
CA TYR A 36 1.54 7.77 -0.74
C TYR A 36 0.16 8.23 -0.28
N GLU A 37 -0.22 7.81 0.93
CA GLU A 37 -1.48 8.20 1.54
C GLU A 37 -1.25 9.37 2.48
N ASN A 38 -1.82 10.54 2.15
CA ASN A 38 -1.80 11.74 3.00
C ASN A 38 -0.38 12.24 3.38
N TYR A 39 0.62 11.94 2.55
CA TYR A 39 2.01 12.37 2.74
C TYR A 39 2.47 13.23 1.56
N ASP A 40 2.94 14.45 1.86
CA ASP A 40 3.38 15.42 0.85
C ASP A 40 4.87 15.27 0.55
N LEU A 41 5.19 14.47 -0.46
CA LEU A 41 6.57 14.25 -0.93
C LEU A 41 7.29 15.54 -1.33
N ALA A 42 6.57 16.54 -1.84
CA ALA A 42 7.19 17.78 -2.31
C ALA A 42 7.58 18.69 -1.14
N ALA A 43 6.80 18.67 -0.06
CA ALA A 43 7.07 19.46 1.13
C ALA A 43 8.00 18.75 2.13
N LEU A 44 7.86 17.43 2.29
CA LEU A 44 8.53 16.65 3.33
C LEU A 44 9.71 15.82 2.83
N GLY A 45 9.85 15.65 1.51
CA GLY A 45 10.84 14.74 0.92
C GLY A 45 10.37 13.29 0.94
N HIS A 46 11.28 12.34 0.71
CA HIS A 46 10.95 10.92 0.79
C HIS A 46 11.12 10.38 2.21
N PRO A 47 10.26 9.47 2.69
CA PRO A 47 10.38 8.92 4.04
C PRO A 47 11.73 8.26 4.33
N TRP A 48 12.35 7.59 3.35
CA TRP A 48 13.66 6.93 3.53
C TRP A 48 14.86 7.89 3.60
N ASP A 49 14.67 9.15 3.20
CA ASP A 49 15.67 10.22 3.31
C ASP A 49 15.64 10.89 4.69
N ALA A 50 14.61 10.64 5.50
CA ALA A 50 14.53 11.12 6.87
C ALA A 50 15.60 10.45 7.76
N ASP A 51 16.15 11.21 8.70
CA ASP A 51 17.23 10.74 9.60
C ASP A 51 16.71 9.71 10.62
N ASP A 52 15.43 9.77 10.95
CA ASP A 52 14.71 8.92 11.89
C ASP A 52 14.01 7.72 11.23
N TYR A 53 14.28 7.46 9.94
CA TYR A 53 13.79 6.28 9.22
C TYR A 53 14.42 4.99 9.74
N GLU A 54 13.58 3.99 10.01
CA GLU A 54 14.03 2.67 10.45
C GLU A 54 13.97 1.65 9.32
N PHE A 55 12.78 1.37 8.79
CA PHE A 55 12.58 0.39 7.71
C PHE A 55 11.22 0.54 7.02
N THR A 56 11.04 -0.13 5.89
CA THR A 56 9.74 -0.25 5.21
C THR A 56 9.24 -1.69 5.31
N SER A 57 8.02 -1.84 5.80
CA SER A 57 7.28 -3.09 5.79
C SER A 57 6.21 -3.08 4.69
N GLY A 58 5.90 -4.26 4.15
CA GLY A 58 4.85 -4.45 3.15
C GLY A 58 3.84 -5.48 3.61
N THR A 59 2.58 -5.30 3.24
CA THR A 59 1.49 -6.22 3.57
C THR A 59 0.71 -6.57 2.31
N LEU A 60 0.50 -7.87 2.11
CA LEU A 60 -0.43 -8.42 1.13
C LEU A 60 -1.62 -9.02 1.87
N SER A 61 -2.78 -8.36 1.75
CA SER A 61 -4.03 -8.77 2.38
C SER A 61 -4.96 -9.47 1.37
N HIS A 62 -5.48 -10.64 1.73
CA HIS A 62 -6.52 -11.32 0.95
C HIS A 62 -7.39 -12.24 1.83
N ASP A 63 -8.71 -12.14 1.69
CA ASP A 63 -9.71 -12.99 2.39
C ASP A 63 -9.51 -13.06 3.91
N GLY A 64 -9.16 -11.92 4.53
CA GLY A 64 -8.90 -11.83 5.97
C GLY A 64 -7.58 -12.46 6.43
N LYS A 65 -6.68 -12.77 5.49
CA LYS A 65 -5.31 -13.21 5.76
C LYS A 65 -4.33 -12.16 5.28
N ASP A 66 -3.38 -11.83 6.15
CA ASP A 66 -2.34 -10.86 5.87
C ASP A 66 -0.99 -11.57 5.79
N VAL A 67 -0.21 -11.22 4.78
CA VAL A 67 1.19 -11.63 4.62
C VAL A 67 2.04 -10.38 4.71
N GLU A 68 2.72 -10.23 5.84
CA GLU A 68 3.70 -9.18 6.04
C GLU A 68 5.07 -9.63 5.55
N PHE A 69 5.80 -8.71 4.95
CA PHE A 69 7.13 -8.94 4.41
C PHE A 69 7.97 -7.67 4.50
N LYS A 70 9.29 -7.83 4.50
CA LYS A 70 10.21 -6.70 4.48
C LYS A 70 10.37 -6.14 3.07
N VAL A 71 10.38 -4.81 2.95
CA VAL A 71 10.69 -4.11 1.70
C VAL A 71 12.11 -3.54 1.78
N ASP A 72 12.92 -3.88 0.79
CA ASP A 72 14.24 -3.28 0.58
C ASP A 72 14.09 -2.01 -0.25
N VAL A 73 14.53 -0.88 0.31
CA VAL A 73 14.50 0.43 -0.33
C VAL A 73 15.92 0.84 -0.72
N ASN A 74 16.15 1.05 -2.01
CA ASN A 74 17.37 1.65 -2.50
C ASN A 74 17.28 3.18 -2.33
N LYS A 75 17.90 3.70 -1.27
CA LYS A 75 17.87 5.14 -0.94
C LYS A 75 18.44 6.04 -2.04
N THR A 76 19.32 5.52 -2.90
CA THR A 76 19.93 6.29 -3.99
C THR A 76 19.00 6.44 -5.19
N THR A 77 18.22 5.40 -5.52
CA THR A 77 17.37 5.37 -6.72
C THR A 77 15.88 5.46 -6.42
N GLY A 78 15.48 5.35 -5.15
CA GLY A 78 14.09 5.24 -4.71
C GLY A 78 13.41 3.92 -5.10
N GLN A 79 14.15 2.98 -5.69
CA GLN A 79 13.62 1.68 -6.09
C GLN A 79 13.32 0.83 -4.87
N ARG A 80 12.22 0.07 -4.97
CA ARG A 80 11.73 -0.78 -3.89
C ARG A 80 11.58 -2.19 -4.41
N SER A 81 12.05 -3.14 -3.63
CA SER A 81 12.02 -4.54 -3.98
C SER A 81 11.86 -5.39 -2.75
N VAL A 82 11.40 -6.62 -2.94
CA VAL A 82 11.48 -7.64 -1.89
C VAL A 82 12.66 -8.57 -2.15
N SER A 83 13.30 -9.01 -1.08
CA SER A 83 14.35 -10.02 -1.15
C SER A 83 13.82 -11.33 -1.75
N ALA A 84 14.70 -12.12 -2.38
CA ALA A 84 14.30 -13.39 -3.01
C ALA A 84 13.65 -14.38 -2.01
N ASN A 85 14.10 -14.38 -0.75
CA ASN A 85 13.49 -15.20 0.30
C ASN A 85 12.05 -14.76 0.59
N GLU A 86 11.83 -13.46 0.83
CA GLU A 86 10.50 -12.88 1.04
C GLU A 86 9.59 -13.17 -0.16
N LEU A 87 10.10 -13.02 -1.38
CA LEU A 87 9.33 -13.30 -2.60
C LEU A 87 8.87 -14.76 -2.67
N LEU A 88 9.72 -15.71 -2.27
CA LEU A 88 9.34 -17.13 -2.22
C LEU A 88 8.26 -17.37 -1.15
N GLU A 89 8.40 -16.78 0.04
CA GLU A 89 7.39 -16.90 1.08
C GLU A 89 6.05 -16.30 0.66
N ILE A 90 6.08 -15.09 0.06
CA ILE A 90 4.90 -14.44 -0.50
C ILE A 90 4.29 -15.36 -1.56
N LYS A 91 5.06 -15.92 -2.50
CA LYS A 91 4.53 -16.84 -3.51
C LYS A 91 3.88 -18.08 -2.92
N VAL A 92 4.47 -18.68 -1.89
CA VAL A 92 3.92 -19.91 -1.26
C VAL A 92 2.65 -19.58 -0.50
N ARG A 93 2.66 -18.53 0.32
CA ARG A 93 1.49 -18.08 1.09
C ARG A 93 0.40 -17.56 0.16
N ALA A 94 0.77 -16.77 -0.84
CA ALA A 94 -0.14 -16.28 -1.85
C ALA A 94 -0.67 -17.39 -2.76
N ALA A 95 0.10 -18.43 -3.09
CA ALA A 95 -0.44 -19.61 -3.76
C ALA A 95 -1.50 -20.31 -2.90
N ALA A 96 -1.33 -20.36 -1.57
CA ALA A 96 -2.39 -20.84 -0.68
C ALA A 96 -3.60 -19.89 -0.61
N LEU A 97 -3.39 -18.58 -0.81
CA LEU A 97 -4.47 -17.58 -0.94
C LEU A 97 -5.17 -17.65 -2.31
N PHE A 98 -4.43 -18.00 -3.36
CA PHE A 98 -4.84 -17.99 -4.77
C PHE A 98 -5.25 -19.36 -5.30
N ALA A 99 -4.99 -20.46 -4.58
CA ALA A 99 -5.49 -21.81 -4.94
C ALA A 99 -7.02 -21.91 -4.93
N GLY A 100 -7.71 -20.89 -4.40
CA GLY A 100 -9.16 -20.70 -4.51
C GLY A 100 -9.62 -19.61 -5.49
N MET A 101 -8.70 -18.93 -6.20
CA MET A 101 -9.05 -17.80 -7.07
C MET A 101 -9.36 -18.20 -8.52
N SER A 102 -10.36 -17.53 -9.11
CA SER A 102 -10.50 -17.43 -10.56
C SER A 102 -9.67 -16.24 -11.06
N GLY A 103 -9.14 -16.28 -12.29
CA GLY A 103 -8.27 -15.23 -12.84
C GLY A 103 -8.86 -13.81 -12.88
N LYS A 104 -10.16 -13.66 -12.59
CA LYS A 104 -10.88 -12.38 -12.47
C LYS A 104 -10.68 -11.71 -11.10
N ASP A 105 -10.47 -12.48 -10.03
CA ASP A 105 -10.24 -11.97 -8.67
C ASP A 105 -8.86 -11.30 -8.55
N LEU A 106 -7.86 -11.83 -9.27
CA LEU A 106 -6.51 -11.24 -9.38
C LEU A 106 -6.52 -9.82 -9.98
N LEU A 107 -7.48 -9.51 -10.85
CA LEU A 107 -7.66 -8.19 -11.45
C LEU A 107 -8.61 -7.30 -10.61
N GLY A 108 -9.49 -7.90 -9.81
CA GLY A 108 -10.55 -7.24 -9.04
C GLY A 108 -10.09 -6.57 -7.74
N SER A 109 -8.99 -7.00 -7.14
CA SER A 109 -8.39 -6.33 -5.97
C SER A 109 -7.87 -4.91 -6.25
N ALA A 110 -7.98 -4.44 -7.50
CA ALA A 110 -7.73 -3.04 -7.88
C ALA A 110 -8.77 -2.05 -7.30
N GLU A 111 -9.97 -2.50 -6.90
CA GLU A 111 -11.06 -1.61 -6.44
C GLU A 111 -11.31 -1.57 -4.92
N ALA A 112 -10.64 -2.40 -4.11
CA ALA A 112 -10.86 -2.43 -2.66
C ALA A 112 -9.96 -1.45 -1.88
N GLY A 113 -9.88 -0.21 -2.34
CA GLY A 113 -9.15 0.89 -1.69
C GLY A 113 -10.07 2.02 -1.20
N ARG A 114 -11.36 1.74 -0.95
CA ARG A 114 -12.31 2.75 -0.51
C ARG A 114 -12.48 2.69 1.01
N ALA A 115 -11.66 3.47 1.71
CA ALA A 115 -11.94 3.88 3.07
C ALA A 115 -13.41 4.35 3.18
N PRO A 116 -14.13 4.03 4.27
CA PRO A 116 -15.40 4.68 4.55
C PRO A 116 -15.11 6.13 4.96
N GLY A 117 -15.01 7.01 3.97
CA GLY A 117 -15.17 8.44 4.15
C GLY A 117 -16.60 8.69 4.61
N GLY A 118 -16.81 8.65 5.92
CA GLY A 118 -18.06 8.98 6.58
C GLY A 118 -18.40 10.44 6.29
N GLY A 119 -19.25 10.65 5.28
CA GLY A 119 -19.76 11.95 4.93
C GLY A 119 -20.52 12.59 6.08
N LYS A 120 -20.22 13.85 6.35
CA LYS A 120 -21.21 14.81 6.82
C LYS A 120 -21.30 15.94 5.82
N THR A 121 -22.23 15.78 4.89
CA THR A 121 -22.79 16.83 4.05
C THR A 121 -23.29 17.98 4.94
N PRO A 122 -22.94 19.25 4.67
CA PRO A 122 -23.68 20.38 5.22
C PRO A 122 -24.89 20.64 4.32
N PRO A 123 -26.05 21.03 4.87
CA PRO A 123 -26.90 21.88 4.07
C PRO A 123 -27.45 23.10 4.82
N ARG A 124 -27.21 24.24 4.15
CA ARG A 124 -28.22 25.23 3.75
C ARG A 124 -28.69 26.24 4.80
N ARG A 125 -28.06 27.40 4.66
CA ARG A 125 -28.59 28.76 4.85
C ARG A 125 -30.00 28.90 4.24
N GLY A 126 -30.94 29.45 5.01
CA GLY A 126 -32.27 29.91 4.58
C GLY A 126 -32.87 30.88 5.62
N PRO A 127 -33.69 31.86 5.21
CA PRO A 127 -33.80 33.17 5.85
C PRO A 127 -34.87 33.23 6.96
N GLY A 128 -34.74 34.21 7.87
CA GLY A 128 -35.63 34.37 9.03
C GLY A 128 -37.02 34.95 8.70
N PRO A 129 -37.88 35.11 9.72
CA PRO A 129 -38.99 36.05 9.66
C PRO A 129 -38.97 37.09 10.79
N LEU A 130 -39.56 38.24 10.44
CA LEU A 130 -39.96 39.36 11.28
C LEU A 130 -41.06 38.94 12.26
N HIS A 131 -40.96 39.43 13.51
CA HIS A 131 -42.08 39.93 14.32
C HIS A 131 -41.54 40.84 15.42
#